data_AF-A0A0B1SBK7-F1
#
_entry.id   AF-A0A0B1SBK7-F1
#
_cell.length_a   1.000
_cell.length_b   1.000
_cell.length_c   1.000
_cell.angle_alpha   90.00
_cell.angle_beta   90.00
_cell.angle_gamma   90.00
#
_symmetry.space_group_name_H-M   'P 1'
#
loop_
_entity.id
_entity.type
_entity.pdbx_description
1 polymer ?
#
loop_
_entity_poly.entity_id
_entity_poly.type
_entity_poly.pdbx_seq_one_letter_code
_entity_poly.pdbx_strand_id
1 'polypeptide(L)'
;LFQFGSWTYSENLLNLELLESNVRYEEEVNEHGIVDNITIADEGIDLSDYYPSVEWDIMSRVARRRSKNYPSCCPQSAYIDIMYYLELRRKPLFYTVNLVFPCVGISFLTILVFYLPSDSGEKVTLCISILVALTIFFLLLCCNTYSPRGEYLMKRE
;
A
#
# COMPACT_ATOMS: atom_id res chain seq x y z
N LEU A 1 3.11 -6.91 -9.87
CA LEU A 1 2.46 -5.84 -10.65
C LEU A 1 1.00 -5.82 -10.20
N PHE A 2 0.55 -4.78 -9.50
CA PHE A 2 -0.84 -4.68 -9.06
C PHE A 2 -1.69 -4.16 -10.23
N GLN A 3 -2.49 -5.02 -10.84
CA GLN A 3 -3.38 -4.64 -11.92
C GLN A 3 -4.76 -4.31 -11.32
N PHE A 4 -5.05 -3.03 -11.14
CA PHE A 4 -6.40 -2.56 -10.81
C PHE A 4 -7.24 -2.61 -12.10
N GLY A 5 -7.96 -3.71 -12.33
CA GLY A 5 -8.97 -3.77 -13.37
C GLY A 5 -10.23 -3.03 -12.91
N SER A 6 -10.56 -1.90 -13.51
CA SER A 6 -11.84 -1.22 -13.31
C SER A 6 -12.95 -2.09 -13.93
N TRP A 7 -13.65 -2.85 -13.09
CA TRP A 7 -14.83 -3.64 -13.49
C TRP A 7 -16.09 -2.78 -13.65
N THR A 8 -16.01 -1.47 -13.46
CA THR A 8 -17.18 -0.61 -13.22
C THR A 8 -17.48 0.40 -14.32
N TYR A 9 -16.60 0.61 -15.31
CA TYR A 9 -16.84 1.62 -16.34
C TYR A 9 -16.51 1.12 -17.75
N SER A 10 -17.50 1.19 -18.64
CA SER A 10 -17.36 0.97 -20.09
C SER A 10 -16.46 2.07 -20.70
N GLU A 11 -15.70 1.72 -21.74
CA GLU A 11 -14.63 2.52 -22.38
C GLU A 11 -15.03 3.96 -22.76
N ASN A 12 -16.32 4.26 -22.90
CA ASN A 12 -16.81 5.60 -23.26
C ASN A 12 -17.05 6.56 -22.08
N LEU A 13 -16.83 6.13 -20.83
CA LEU A 13 -17.13 6.93 -19.63
C LEU A 13 -15.88 7.31 -18.81
N LEU A 14 -14.69 6.85 -19.20
CA LEU A 14 -13.46 7.11 -18.48
C LEU A 14 -12.54 8.04 -19.28
N ASN A 15 -12.84 9.34 -19.26
CA ASN A 15 -11.94 10.35 -19.81
C ASN A 15 -10.88 10.70 -18.76
N LEU A 16 -9.75 9.99 -18.79
CA LEU A 16 -8.59 10.27 -17.95
C LEU A 16 -7.78 11.41 -18.58
N GLU A 17 -7.95 12.62 -18.05
CA GLU A 17 -7.15 13.79 -18.43
C GLU A 17 -5.96 13.94 -17.48
N LEU A 18 -4.77 14.15 -18.04
CA LEU A 18 -3.59 14.48 -17.27
C LEU A 18 -3.70 15.94 -16.84
N LEU A 19 -3.56 16.21 -15.55
CA LEU A 19 -3.51 17.58 -15.05
C LEU A 19 -2.26 18.28 -15.59
N GLU A 20 -2.47 19.44 -16.21
CA GLU A 20 -1.56 20.11 -17.14
C GLU A 20 -0.32 20.76 -16.48
N SER A 21 -0.14 20.63 -15.16
CA SER A 21 0.72 21.57 -14.42
C SER A 21 2.21 21.44 -14.74
N ASN A 22 2.72 20.26 -15.16
CA ASN A 22 4.11 20.03 -15.57
C ASN A 22 4.26 18.79 -16.47
N VAL A 23 3.80 18.85 -17.71
CA VAL A 23 3.88 17.71 -18.66
C VAL A 23 5.16 17.80 -19.49
N ARG A 24 5.95 16.72 -19.50
CA ARG A 24 7.09 16.51 -20.40
C ARG A 24 6.69 15.62 -21.56
N TYR A 25 7.11 15.99 -22.76
CA TYR A 25 6.89 15.21 -23.97
C TYR A 25 8.17 14.43 -24.30
N GLU A 26 8.05 13.13 -24.44
CA GLU A 26 9.13 12.25 -24.92
C GLU A 26 8.63 11.48 -26.14
N GLU A 27 9.52 11.27 -27.10
CA GLU A 27 9.26 10.43 -28.27
C GLU A 27 10.10 9.16 -28.11
N GLU A 28 9.44 8.02 -27.96
CA GLU A 28 10.12 6.73 -27.94
C GLU A 28 9.89 6.03 -29.28
N VAL A 29 10.98 5.55 -29.88
CA VAL A 29 10.90 4.70 -31.07
C VAL A 29 10.74 3.27 -30.60
N ASN A 30 9.57 2.67 -30.86
CA ASN A 30 9.34 1.26 -30.58
C ASN A 30 10.27 0.35 -31.41
N GLU A 31 10.39 -0.92 -31.00
CA GLU A 31 11.15 -1.96 -31.73
C GLU A 31 10.79 -2.10 -33.22
N HIS A 32 9.61 -1.63 -33.61
CA HIS A 32 9.09 -1.66 -34.98
C HIS A 32 9.37 -0.36 -35.77
N GLY A 33 10.13 0.59 -35.22
CA GLY A 33 10.45 1.87 -35.86
C GLY A 33 9.29 2.88 -35.87
N ILE A 34 8.23 2.63 -35.10
CA ILE A 34 7.08 3.53 -34.94
C ILE A 34 7.40 4.51 -33.81
N VAL A 35 7.20 5.80 -34.07
CA VAL A 35 7.34 6.87 -33.06
C VAL A 35 6.08 6.90 -32.22
N ASP A 36 6.20 6.53 -30.95
CA ASP A 36 5.14 6.71 -29.96
C ASP A 36 5.32 8.06 -29.27
N ASN A 37 4.24 8.83 -29.15
CA ASN A 37 4.25 10.05 -28.35
C ASN A 37 3.95 9.69 -26.89
N ILE A 38 4.84 10.11 -26.00
CA ILE A 38 4.74 9.90 -24.56
C ILE A 38 4.59 11.25 -23.88
N THR A 39 3.60 11.35 -23.02
CA THR A 39 3.36 12.51 -22.16
C THR A 39 3.54 12.08 -20.72
N ILE A 40 4.50 12.68 -20.03
CA ILE A 40 4.88 12.37 -18.66
C ILE A 40 4.46 13.55 -17.78
N ALA A 41 3.50 13.34 -16.89
CA ALA A 41 3.14 14.30 -15.85
C ALA A 41 3.81 13.88 -14.54
N ASP A 42 4.67 14.74 -13.98
CA ASP A 42 5.35 14.46 -12.71
C ASP A 42 4.37 14.47 -11.51
N GLU A 43 3.29 15.25 -11.61
CA GLU A 43 2.15 15.28 -10.68
C GLU A 43 0.88 14.77 -11.38
N GLY A 44 0.87 13.50 -11.77
CA GLY A 44 -0.22 12.94 -12.56
C GLY A 44 -1.51 12.62 -11.78
N ILE A 45 -1.49 12.75 -10.45
CA ILE A 45 -2.60 12.37 -9.57
C ILE A 45 -2.90 13.51 -8.60
N ASP A 46 -4.13 14.02 -8.66
CA ASP A 46 -4.64 14.96 -7.68
C ASP A 46 -4.84 14.27 -6.32
N LEU A 47 -4.34 14.92 -5.26
CA LEU A 47 -4.49 14.47 -3.87
C LEU A 47 -5.39 15.40 -3.05
N SER A 48 -6.10 16.34 -3.67
CA SER A 48 -6.96 17.29 -2.97
C SER A 48 -8.00 16.60 -2.08
N ASP A 49 -8.55 15.47 -2.54
CA ASP A 49 -9.50 14.64 -1.79
C ASP A 49 -8.84 13.42 -1.10
N TYR A 50 -7.51 13.33 -1.12
CA TYR A 50 -6.81 12.17 -0.54
C TYR A 50 -6.73 12.26 0.98
N TYR A 51 -7.30 11.27 1.66
CA TYR A 51 -7.08 11.09 3.08
C TYR A 51 -5.71 10.43 3.34
N PRO A 52 -4.78 11.10 4.05
CA PRO A 52 -3.43 10.59 4.26
C PRO A 52 -3.45 9.28 5.03
N SER A 53 -2.79 8.26 4.47
CA SER A 53 -2.64 6.96 5.11
C SER A 53 -1.59 6.99 6.22
N VAL A 54 -1.89 6.33 7.35
CA VAL A 54 -0.95 6.21 8.49
C VAL A 54 0.18 5.21 8.19
N GLU A 55 -0.06 4.26 7.29
CA GLU A 55 0.87 3.18 6.95
C GLU A 55 1.77 3.49 5.76
N TRP A 56 1.31 4.31 4.82
CA TRP A 56 1.99 4.56 3.55
C TRP A 56 2.16 6.05 3.30
N ASP A 57 3.40 6.45 3.00
CA ASP A 57 3.74 7.75 2.45
C ASP A 57 3.72 7.68 0.92
N ILE A 58 3.16 8.70 0.27
CA ILE A 58 3.26 8.85 -1.17
C ILE A 58 4.49 9.71 -1.46
N MET A 59 5.53 9.10 -2.02
CA MET A 59 6.80 9.76 -2.34
C MET A 59 6.79 10.40 -3.73
N SER A 60 6.27 9.69 -4.73
CA SER A 60 6.17 10.20 -6.10
C SER A 60 4.91 9.67 -6.80
N ARG A 61 4.38 10.47 -7.75
CA ARG A 61 3.09 10.25 -8.42
C ARG A 61 3.19 10.59 -9.91
N VAL A 62 4.02 9.85 -10.63
CA VAL A 62 4.26 10.12 -12.05
C VAL A 62 3.20 9.42 -12.89
N ALA A 63 2.55 10.13 -13.80
CA ALA A 63 1.70 9.52 -14.82
C ALA A 63 2.38 9.57 -16.19
N ARG A 64 2.27 8.50 -16.96
CA ARG A 64 2.76 8.41 -18.34
C ARG A 64 1.62 8.01 -19.26
N ARG A 65 1.29 8.87 -20.22
CA ARG A 65 0.34 8.57 -21.29
C ARG A 65 1.10 8.27 -22.57
N ARG A 66 0.80 7.14 -23.20
CA ARG A 66 1.40 6.67 -24.44
C ARG A 66 0.32 6.48 -25.49
N SER A 67 0.48 7.03 -26.69
CA SER A 67 -0.37 6.66 -27.82
C SER A 67 0.36 5.62 -28.65
N LYS A 68 -0.14 4.38 -28.61
CA LYS A 68 0.39 3.28 -29.42
C LYS A 68 -0.47 3.06 -30.64
N ASN A 69 0.15 3.04 -31.82
CA ASN A 69 -0.52 2.58 -33.02
C ASN A 69 -0.23 1.09 -33.23
N TYR A 70 -1.26 0.25 -33.32
CA TYR A 70 -1.13 -1.18 -33.56
C TYR A 70 -1.44 -1.50 -35.03
N PRO A 71 -0.42 -1.51 -35.92
CA PRO A 71 -0.64 -1.72 -37.36
C PRO A 71 -1.20 -3.12 -37.69
N SER A 72 -1.05 -4.09 -36.80
CA SER A 72 -1.50 -5.47 -36.98
C SER A 72 -2.99 -5.69 -36.70
N CYS A 73 -3.63 -4.83 -35.90
CA CYS A 73 -5.01 -5.03 -35.44
C CYS A 73 -5.95 -3.92 -35.94
N CYS A 74 -5.52 -2.66 -35.91
CA CYS A 74 -6.34 -1.51 -36.32
C CYS A 74 -5.45 -0.41 -36.93
N PRO A 75 -5.37 -0.27 -38.27
CA PRO A 75 -4.53 0.73 -38.93
C PRO A 75 -4.99 2.18 -38.76
N GLN A 76 -6.24 2.39 -38.32
CA GLN A 76 -6.93 3.69 -38.35
C GLN A 76 -7.11 4.34 -36.97
N SER A 77 -6.82 3.63 -35.88
CA SER A 77 -7.05 4.13 -34.52
C SER A 77 -5.82 3.89 -33.63
N ALA A 78 -5.24 4.98 -33.12
CA ALA A 78 -4.22 4.90 -32.08
C ALA A 78 -4.88 4.61 -30.73
N TYR A 79 -4.35 3.62 -30.00
CA TYR A 79 -4.79 3.29 -28.66
C TYR A 79 -4.02 4.14 -27.65
N ILE A 80 -4.74 4.82 -26.77
CA ILE A 80 -4.16 5.64 -25.71
C ILE A 80 -4.10 4.81 -24.44
N ASP A 81 -2.88 4.58 -23.95
CA ASP A 81 -2.58 3.93 -22.68
C ASP A 81 -2.14 5.00 -21.66
N ILE A 82 -2.66 4.94 -20.42
CA ILE A 82 -2.28 5.85 -19.34
C ILE A 82 -1.84 5.01 -18.13
N MET A 83 -0.56 5.13 -17.81
CA MET A 83 0.11 4.37 -16.75
C MET A 83 0.45 5.28 -15.59
N TYR A 84 -0.08 4.98 -14.40
CA TYR A 84 0.22 5.70 -13.17
C TYR A 84 1.29 4.96 -12.37
N TYR A 85 2.37 5.66 -12.05
CA TYR A 85 3.49 5.21 -11.23
C TYR A 85 3.41 5.87 -9.86
N LEU A 86 3.12 5.06 -8.85
CA LEU A 86 3.04 5.46 -7.45
C LEU A 86 4.22 4.87 -6.69
N GLU A 87 5.07 5.73 -6.15
CA GLU A 87 6.13 5.31 -5.22
C GLU A 87 5.63 5.48 -3.79
N LEU A 88 5.44 4.34 -3.12
CA LEU A 88 4.92 4.29 -1.75
C LEU A 88 6.02 3.88 -0.77
N ARG A 89 6.13 4.60 0.35
CA ARG A 89 7.06 4.29 1.44
C ARG A 89 6.30 3.84 2.68
N ARG A 90 6.69 2.71 3.29
CA ARG A 90 6.10 2.26 4.57
C ARG A 90 6.54 3.15 5.74
N LYS A 91 5.58 3.59 6.55
CA LYS A 91 5.80 4.26 7.85
C LYS A 91 5.60 3.26 9.00
N PRO A 92 6.66 2.77 9.66
CA PRO A 92 6.52 1.77 10.74
C PRO A 92 6.05 2.35 12.08
N LEU A 93 5.80 3.67 12.17
CA LEU A 93 5.67 4.41 13.44
C LEU A 93 4.60 3.83 14.38
N PHE A 94 3.41 3.51 13.85
CA PHE A 94 2.34 2.94 14.67
C PHE A 94 2.67 1.52 15.17
N TYR A 95 3.30 0.71 14.33
CA TYR A 95 3.68 -0.66 14.65
C TYR A 95 4.79 -0.70 15.71
N THR A 96 5.81 0.16 15.58
CA THR A 96 6.92 0.25 16.54
C THR A 96 6.43 0.66 17.93
N VAL A 97 5.57 1.67 18.03
CA VAL A 97 5.06 2.12 19.34
C VAL A 97 4.22 1.03 20.01
N ASN A 98 3.32 0.39 19.26
CA ASN A 98 2.50 -0.71 19.76
C ASN A 98 3.30 -1.96 20.16
N LEU A 99 4.54 -2.11 19.67
CA LEU A 99 5.49 -3.13 20.09
C LEU A 99 6.35 -2.72 21.31
N VAL A 100 6.63 -1.42 21.48
CA VAL A 100 7.44 -0.93 22.61
C VAL A 100 6.68 -1.02 23.93
N PHE A 101 5.40 -0.66 23.95
CA PHE A 101 4.55 -0.78 25.15
C PHE A 101 4.56 -2.20 25.78
N PRO A 102 4.33 -3.28 25.03
CA PRO A 102 4.44 -4.65 25.54
C PRO A 102 5.83 -4.99 26.07
N CYS A 103 6.91 -4.55 25.40
CA CYS A 103 8.27 -4.76 25.89
C CYS A 103 8.51 -4.11 27.25
N VAL A 104 8.07 -2.86 27.44
CA VAL A 104 8.16 -2.15 28.73
C VAL A 104 7.33 -2.86 29.80
N GLY A 105 6.13 -3.33 29.44
CA GLY A 105 5.28 -4.12 30.34
C GLY A 105 5.99 -5.39 30.85
N ILE A 106 6.60 -6.17 29.95
CA ILE A 106 7.33 -7.38 30.31
C ILE A 106 8.54 -7.06 31.20
N SER A 107 9.31 -6.00 30.89
CA SER A 107 10.44 -5.57 31.73
C SER A 107 10.01 -5.15 33.14
N PHE A 108 8.85 -4.52 33.29
CA PHE A 108 8.32 -4.19 34.62
C PHE A 108 7.86 -5.44 35.38
N LEU A 109 7.20 -6.38 34.69
CA LEU A 109 6.78 -7.65 35.27
C LEU A 109 7.96 -8.46 35.81
N THR A 110 9.10 -8.51 35.10
CA THR A 110 10.28 -9.25 35.58
C THR A 110 10.85 -8.63 36.85
N ILE A 111 10.94 -7.29 36.93
CA ILE A 111 11.40 -6.59 38.14
C ILE A 111 10.45 -6.84 39.31
N LEU A 112 9.13 -6.74 39.08
CA LEU A 112 8.10 -7.02 40.08
C LEU A 112 8.13 -8.49 40.53
N VAL A 113 8.55 -9.40 39.65
CA VAL A 113 8.79 -10.82 39.96
C VAL A 113 9.94 -11.02 40.94
N PHE A 114 11.03 -10.27 40.82
CA PHE A 114 12.12 -10.32 41.79
C PHE A 114 11.82 -9.53 43.07
N TYR A 115 11.00 -8.48 42.98
CA TYR A 115 10.70 -7.61 44.12
C TYR A 115 9.70 -8.20 45.11
N LEU A 116 8.74 -9.01 44.64
CA LEU A 116 7.82 -9.71 45.56
C LEU A 116 8.42 -11.09 45.94
N PRO A 117 8.89 -11.29 47.19
CA PRO A 117 9.23 -12.61 47.70
C PRO A 117 7.95 -13.44 47.78
N SER A 118 7.89 -14.57 47.08
CA SER A 118 6.63 -15.28 46.82
C SER A 118 6.28 -16.28 47.92
N ASP A 119 5.68 -15.77 48.99
CA ASP A 119 4.81 -16.54 49.90
C ASP A 119 3.32 -16.45 49.48
N SER A 120 3.00 -15.75 48.37
CA SER A 120 1.63 -15.57 47.89
C SER A 120 1.49 -15.85 46.39
N GLY A 121 0.62 -16.81 46.06
CA GLY A 121 0.41 -17.32 44.69
C GLY A 121 -0.31 -16.37 43.73
N GLU A 122 -0.88 -15.26 44.22
CA GLU A 122 -1.68 -14.33 43.40
C GLU A 122 -0.85 -13.53 42.40
N LYS A 123 0.45 -13.37 42.67
CA LYS A 123 1.38 -12.65 41.80
C LYS A 123 1.57 -13.29 40.43
N VAL A 124 1.63 -14.63 40.39
CA VAL A 124 1.82 -15.37 39.14
C VAL A 124 0.58 -15.22 38.25
N THR A 125 -0.61 -15.24 38.85
CA THR A 125 -1.88 -15.04 38.17
C THR A 125 -1.97 -13.65 37.52
N LEU A 126 -1.60 -12.58 38.24
CA LEU A 126 -1.58 -11.22 37.68
C LEU A 126 -0.61 -11.09 36.49
N CYS A 127 0.57 -11.73 36.58
CA CYS A 127 1.53 -11.74 35.47
C CYS A 127 0.96 -12.46 34.23
N ILE A 128 0.31 -13.62 34.42
CA ILE A 128 -0.31 -14.38 33.34
C ILE A 128 -1.44 -13.58 32.68
N SER A 129 -2.29 -12.90 33.45
CA SER A 129 -3.38 -12.09 32.90
C SER A 129 -2.86 -10.96 32.00
N ILE A 130 -1.79 -10.27 32.39
CA ILE A 130 -1.18 -9.20 31.59
C ILE A 130 -0.52 -9.79 30.33
N LEU A 131 0.21 -10.89 30.45
CA LEU A 131 0.81 -11.57 29.30
C LEU A 131 -0.25 -11.98 28.27
N VAL A 132 -1.37 -12.58 28.72
CA VAL A 132 -2.49 -12.96 27.85
C VAL A 132 -3.13 -11.76 27.17
N ALA A 133 -3.31 -10.64 27.89
CA ALA A 133 -3.84 -9.42 27.28
C ALA A 133 -2.90 -8.86 26.19
N LEU A 134 -1.59 -8.86 26.43
CA LEU A 134 -0.58 -8.45 25.45
C LEU A 134 -0.55 -9.39 24.23
N THR A 135 -0.62 -10.70 24.42
CA THR A 135 -0.63 -11.66 23.30
C THR A 135 -1.89 -11.53 22.45
N ILE A 136 -3.06 -11.32 23.06
CA ILE A 136 -4.30 -11.07 22.31
C ILE A 136 -4.18 -9.77 21.51
N PHE A 137 -3.66 -8.68 22.11
CA PHE A 137 -3.41 -7.43 21.40
C PHE A 137 -2.48 -7.62 20.19
N PHE A 138 -1.37 -8.36 20.37
CA PHE A 138 -0.46 -8.69 19.28
C PHE A 138 -1.10 -9.56 18.20
N LEU A 139 -1.89 -10.56 18.59
CA LEU A 139 -2.61 -11.42 17.65
C LEU A 139 -3.63 -10.63 16.84
N LEU A 140 -4.33 -9.68 17.46
CA LEU A 140 -5.24 -8.78 16.77
C LEU A 140 -4.50 -7.87 15.80
N LEU A 141 -3.38 -7.26 16.20
CA LEU A 141 -2.55 -6.46 15.29
C LEU A 141 -2.03 -7.30 14.13
N CYS A 142 -1.51 -8.50 14.42
CA CYS A 142 -1.04 -9.42 13.39
C CYS A 142 -2.18 -9.84 12.46
N CYS A 143 -3.34 -10.24 12.97
CA CYS A 143 -4.46 -10.67 12.14
C CYS A 143 -5.04 -9.53 11.28
N ASN A 144 -5.07 -8.30 11.79
CA ASN A 144 -5.58 -7.13 11.06
C ASN A 144 -4.57 -6.58 10.05
N THR A 145 -3.29 -6.48 10.40
CA THR A 145 -2.23 -5.92 9.54
C THR A 145 -1.66 -6.98 8.59
N TYR A 146 -1.48 -8.20 9.06
CA TYR A 146 -1.08 -9.38 8.29
C TYR A 146 -2.33 -10.25 8.03
N SER A 147 -3.41 -9.65 7.50
CA SER A 147 -4.46 -10.47 6.90
C SER A 147 -3.95 -10.93 5.54
N PRO A 148 -3.65 -12.22 5.29
CA PRO A 148 -3.43 -12.76 3.95
C PRO A 148 -4.77 -12.86 3.20
N ARG A 149 -5.53 -11.76 3.16
CA ARG A 149 -6.83 -11.68 2.49
C ARG A 149 -6.70 -11.77 0.96
N GLY A 150 -5.48 -11.95 0.43
CA GLY A 150 -5.18 -12.20 -0.97
C GLY A 150 -5.06 -13.68 -1.37
N GLU A 151 -4.92 -14.63 -0.43
CA GLU A 151 -4.70 -16.06 -0.80
C GLU A 151 -5.98 -16.91 -0.79
N TYR A 152 -6.99 -16.56 0.00
CA TYR A 152 -8.23 -17.36 0.11
C TYR A 152 -9.27 -17.08 -1.00
N LEU A 153 -9.04 -16.09 -1.88
CA LEU A 153 -9.89 -15.81 -3.04
C LEU A 153 -9.34 -16.35 -4.37
N MET A 154 -8.17 -17.01 -4.40
CA MET A 154 -7.60 -17.61 -5.62
C MET A 154 -7.84 -19.12 -5.76
N LYS A 155 -8.70 -19.72 -4.93
CA LYS A 155 -9.01 -21.17 -5.00
C LYS A 155 -10.48 -21.50 -5.26
N ARG A 156 -11.25 -20.51 -5.75
CA ARG A 156 -12.51 -20.76 -6.45
C ARG A 156 -12.44 -20.16 -7.83
N GLU A 157 -12.01 -20.99 -8.77
CA GLU A 157 -12.55 -21.27 -10.11
C GLU A 157 -11.46 -21.87 -11.00
#